data_AF-A0A497M4D3-F1
#
_entry.id   AF-A0A497M4D3-F1
#
_cell.length_a   1.000
_cell.length_b   1.000
_cell.length_c   1.000
_cell.angle_alpha   90.00
_cell.angle_beta   90.00
_cell.angle_gamma   90.00
#
_symmetry.space_group_name_H-M   'P 1'
#
loop_
_entity.id
_entity.type
_entity.pdbx_description
1 polymer ?
#
loop_
_entity_poly.entity_id
_entity_poly.type
_entity_poly.pdbx_seq_one_letter_code
_entity_poly.pdbx_strand_id
1 'polypeptide(L)'
;MRVKGLVIVGHGSQLPYYKKVMELHKKRIERTKIFNEVKLAFAAHNRKPTVDEAVRNMKSKVIYVVPLFIAYGLTVKELLKTLGLKKRRGVVEGKFNGKKVILCEPIGKDFFVTCAILNATFKFNQKC
;
A
#
# COMPACT_ATOMS: atom_id res chain seq x y z
N MET A 1 -2.64 -7.39 22.38
CA MET A 1 -2.32 -6.37 21.35
C MET A 1 -3.17 -6.62 20.10
N ARG A 2 -3.90 -5.64 19.55
CA ARG A 2 -4.67 -5.87 18.30
C ARG A 2 -3.69 -6.08 17.14
N VAL A 3 -3.76 -7.25 16.48
CA VAL A 3 -2.90 -7.62 15.35
C VAL A 3 -3.21 -6.73 14.15
N LYS A 4 -2.24 -5.87 13.78
CA LYS A 4 -2.33 -4.89 12.69
C LYS A 4 -1.52 -5.36 11.49
N GLY A 5 -2.13 -5.26 10.31
CA GLY A 5 -1.53 -5.61 9.03
C GLY A 5 -1.43 -4.41 8.09
N LEU A 6 -0.45 -4.47 7.18
CA LEU A 6 -0.28 -3.53 6.08
C LEU A 6 -0.29 -4.26 4.73
N VAL A 7 -1.04 -3.73 3.77
CA VAL A 7 -0.95 -4.10 2.34
C VAL A 7 -0.46 -2.88 1.57
N ILE A 8 0.69 -3.02 0.92
CA ILE A 8 1.22 -2.01 -0.02
C ILE A 8 0.70 -2.36 -1.42
N VAL A 9 -0.06 -1.45 -2.03
CA VAL A 9 -0.70 -1.69 -3.33
C VAL A 9 0.04 -0.94 -4.43
N GLY A 10 0.61 -1.69 -5.37
CA GLY A 10 1.25 -1.15 -6.57
C GLY A 10 0.33 -1.23 -7.78
N HIS A 11 0.65 -0.47 -8.84
CA HIS A 11 -0.21 -0.47 -10.04
C HIS A 11 -0.07 -1.79 -10.80
N GLY A 12 1.12 -2.42 -10.73
CA GLY A 12 1.39 -3.70 -11.37
C GLY A 12 2.12 -3.57 -12.70
N SER A 13 3.06 -2.63 -12.82
CA SER A 13 3.99 -2.58 -13.96
C SER A 13 4.55 -3.98 -14.26
N GLN A 14 4.57 -4.35 -15.54
CA GLN A 14 5.10 -5.63 -16.00
C GLN A 14 6.62 -5.72 -15.82
N LEU A 15 7.30 -4.57 -15.70
CA LEU A 15 8.74 -4.52 -15.51
C LEU A 15 9.14 -5.05 -14.12
N PRO A 16 10.16 -5.91 -14.03
CA PRO A 16 10.54 -6.55 -12.76
C PRO A 16 11.04 -5.55 -11.71
N TYR A 17 11.56 -4.40 -12.13
CA TYR A 17 12.13 -3.37 -11.26
C TYR A 17 11.10 -2.79 -10.28
N TYR A 18 9.85 -2.61 -10.73
CA TYR A 18 8.80 -2.05 -9.88
C TYR A 18 8.50 -2.97 -8.68
N LYS A 19 8.38 -4.28 -8.93
CA LYS A 19 8.18 -5.27 -7.85
C LYS A 19 9.37 -5.30 -6.89
N LYS A 20 10.60 -5.23 -7.38
CA LYS A 20 11.81 -5.20 -6.53
C LYS A 20 11.80 -4.02 -5.55
N VAL A 21 11.39 -2.83 -6.01
CA VAL A 21 11.27 -1.65 -5.15
C VAL A 21 10.17 -1.83 -4.10
N MET A 22 9.01 -2.37 -4.48
CA MET A 22 7.95 -2.67 -3.51
C MET A 22 8.41 -3.67 -2.44
N GLU A 23 9.11 -4.74 -2.83
CA GLU A 23 9.69 -5.72 -1.90
C GLU A 23 10.70 -5.08 -0.95
N LEU A 24 11.51 -4.13 -1.42
CA LEU A 24 12.43 -3.37 -0.58
C LEU A 24 11.66 -2.59 0.51
N HIS A 25 10.59 -1.89 0.15
CA HIS A 25 9.77 -1.15 1.12
C HIS A 25 9.09 -2.09 2.11
N LYS A 26 8.53 -3.21 1.64
CA LYS A 26 7.98 -4.25 2.50
C LYS A 26 9.02 -4.70 3.54
N LYS A 27 10.22 -5.11 3.11
CA LYS A 27 11.28 -5.57 4.02
C LYS A 27 11.70 -4.49 5.02
N ARG A 28 11.81 -3.24 4.58
CA ARG A 28 12.12 -2.10 5.48
C ARG A 28 11.05 -1.94 6.56
N ILE A 29 9.77 -2.00 6.21
CA ILE A 29 8.66 -1.86 7.16
C ILE A 29 8.58 -3.07 8.09
N GLU A 30 8.75 -4.30 7.59
CA GLU A 30 8.78 -5.51 8.43
C GLU A 30 9.85 -5.42 9.54
N ARG A 31 11.03 -4.87 9.23
CA ARG A 31 12.11 -4.66 10.21
C ARG A 31 11.74 -3.70 11.34
N THR A 32 10.82 -2.76 11.10
CA THR A 32 10.35 -1.82 12.15
C THR A 32 9.45 -2.50 13.19
N LYS A 33 8.88 -3.67 12.87
CA LYS A 33 7.90 -4.39 13.70
C LYS A 33 6.64 -3.58 14.09
N ILE A 34 6.38 -2.44 13.44
CA ILE A 34 5.18 -1.61 13.66
C ILE A 34 3.89 -2.35 13.24
N PHE A 35 3.99 -3.16 12.18
CA PHE A 35 2.94 -4.06 11.72
C PHE A 35 3.33 -5.51 11.99
N ASN A 36 2.34 -6.34 12.35
CA ASN A 36 2.53 -7.77 12.57
C ASN A 36 2.68 -8.54 11.25
N GLU A 37 2.15 -7.99 10.16
CA GLU A 37 2.14 -8.61 8.85
C GLU A 37 2.18 -7.54 7.75
N VAL A 38 3.08 -7.69 6.78
CA VAL A 38 3.16 -6.81 5.61
C VAL A 38 3.03 -7.64 4.33
N LYS A 39 2.12 -7.27 3.45
CA LYS A 39 1.90 -7.92 2.15
C LYS A 39 1.98 -6.90 1.02
N LEU A 40 2.31 -7.39 -0.16
CA LEU A 40 2.20 -6.63 -1.41
C LEU A 40 0.94 -7.09 -2.14
N ALA A 41 0.33 -6.19 -2.88
CA ALA A 41 -0.74 -6.49 -3.81
C ALA A 41 -0.67 -5.58 -5.03
N PHE A 42 -1.40 -5.94 -6.07
CA PHE A 42 -1.45 -5.17 -7.32
C PHE A 42 -2.88 -4.80 -7.68
N ALA A 43 -3.07 -3.57 -8.13
CA ALA A 43 -4.37 -3.06 -8.59
C ALA A 43 -4.74 -3.62 -9.98
N ALA A 44 -3.76 -3.80 -10.88
CA ALA A 44 -4.02 -4.38 -12.19
C ALA A 44 -4.45 -5.86 -12.09
N HIS A 45 -5.59 -6.19 -12.69
CA HIS A 45 -6.21 -7.53 -12.62
C HIS A 45 -5.36 -8.66 -13.22
N ASN A 46 -4.42 -8.35 -14.11
CA ASN A 46 -3.48 -9.32 -14.69
C ASN A 46 -2.24 -9.58 -13.80
N ARG A 47 -2.21 -9.07 -12.57
CA ARG A 47 -1.11 -9.26 -11.63
C ARG A 47 -1.60 -9.86 -10.32
N LYS A 48 -0.77 -10.72 -9.74
CA LYS A 48 -1.04 -11.43 -8.49
C LYS A 48 0.02 -11.12 -7.42
N PRO A 49 -0.36 -11.13 -6.12
CA PRO A 49 -1.73 -11.28 -5.63
C PRO A 49 -2.57 -10.01 -5.88
N THR A 50 -3.88 -10.19 -6.08
CA THR A 50 -4.81 -9.05 -6.10
C THR A 50 -5.03 -8.52 -4.68
N VAL A 51 -5.59 -7.31 -4.57
CA VAL A 51 -5.77 -6.64 -3.28
C VAL A 51 -6.72 -7.41 -2.35
N ASP A 52 -7.81 -7.94 -2.89
CA ASP A 52 -8.75 -8.78 -2.16
C ASP A 52 -8.11 -10.09 -1.68
N GLU A 53 -7.30 -10.75 -2.51
CA GLU A 53 -6.55 -11.95 -2.15
C GLU A 53 -5.55 -11.68 -1.02
N ALA A 54 -4.79 -10.58 -1.12
CA ALA A 54 -3.84 -10.19 -0.09
C ALA A 54 -4.56 -9.96 1.24
N VAL A 55 -5.64 -9.19 1.27
CA VAL A 55 -6.42 -8.94 2.49
C VAL A 55 -7.04 -10.23 3.05
N ARG A 56 -7.56 -11.12 2.18
CA ARG A 56 -8.15 -12.41 2.58
C ARG A 56 -7.12 -13.32 3.25
N ASN A 57 -5.89 -13.36 2.75
CA ASN A 57 -4.83 -14.25 3.25
C ASN A 57 -4.11 -13.74 4.52
N MET A 58 -4.33 -12.48 4.92
CA MET A 58 -3.73 -11.95 6.14
C MET A 58 -4.34 -12.53 7.42
N LYS A 59 -3.54 -12.74 8.47
CA LYS A 59 -4.05 -13.14 9.79
C LYS A 59 -4.55 -11.93 10.61
N SER A 60 -4.16 -10.73 10.20
CA SER A 60 -4.49 -9.48 10.89
C SER A 60 -5.99 -9.15 10.83
N LYS A 61 -6.56 -8.66 11.95
CA LYS A 61 -7.98 -8.26 12.02
C LYS A 61 -8.22 -6.80 11.62
N VAL A 62 -7.18 -5.96 11.69
CA VAL A 62 -7.17 -4.57 11.23
C VAL A 62 -6.09 -4.44 10.17
N ILE A 63 -6.48 -4.08 8.94
CA ILE A 63 -5.59 -4.05 7.79
C ILE A 63 -5.62 -2.65 7.16
N TYR A 64 -4.45 -2.03 7.11
CA TYR A 64 -4.23 -0.80 6.37
C TYR A 64 -3.87 -1.15 4.93
N VAL A 65 -4.56 -0.53 3.97
CA VAL A 65 -4.29 -0.70 2.54
C VAL A 65 -3.77 0.64 2.04
N VAL A 66 -2.50 0.68 1.63
CA VAL A 66 -1.81 1.92 1.22
C VAL A 66 -1.50 1.85 -0.27
N PRO A 67 -2.13 2.70 -1.10
CA PRO A 67 -1.80 2.82 -2.51
C PRO A 67 -0.44 3.51 -2.70
N LEU A 68 0.52 2.80 -3.29
CA LEU A 68 1.83 3.35 -3.67
C LEU A 68 1.71 4.08 -5.02
N PHE A 69 0.86 5.09 -5.08
CA PHE A 69 0.60 5.91 -6.28
C PHE A 69 0.93 7.38 -6.05
N ILE A 70 1.39 8.06 -7.11
CA ILE A 70 1.65 9.50 -7.10
C ILE A 70 0.34 10.30 -7.30
N ALA A 71 -0.53 9.86 -8.20
CA ALA A 71 -1.78 10.56 -8.49
C ALA A 71 -3.01 9.85 -7.92
N TYR A 72 -4.02 10.64 -7.54
CA TYR A 72 -5.36 10.14 -7.22
C TYR A 72 -6.11 9.86 -8.53
N GLY A 73 -6.05 8.62 -8.99
CA GLY A 73 -6.60 8.21 -10.29
C GLY A 73 -7.81 7.28 -10.20
N LEU A 74 -8.23 6.80 -11.38
CA LEU A 74 -9.26 5.75 -11.52
C LEU A 74 -8.91 4.49 -10.71
N THR A 75 -7.62 4.17 -10.60
CA THR A 75 -7.13 3.01 -9.84
C THR A 75 -7.61 3.00 -8.39
N VAL A 76 -7.74 4.16 -7.72
CA VAL A 76 -8.26 4.20 -6.34
C VAL A 76 -9.76 3.87 -6.29
N LYS A 77 -10.53 4.23 -7.32
CA LYS A 77 -11.94 3.84 -7.44
C LYS A 77 -12.09 2.33 -7.61
N GLU A 78 -11.19 1.71 -8.36
CA GLU A 78 -11.16 0.25 -8.53
C GLU A 78 -10.85 -0.45 -7.21
N LEU A 79 -9.88 0.05 -6.42
CA LEU A 79 -9.60 -0.49 -5.09
C LEU A 79 -10.82 -0.47 -4.16
N LEU A 80 -11.58 0.64 -4.17
CA LEU A 80 -12.83 0.74 -3.43
C LEU A 80 -13.83 -0.35 -3.86
N LYS A 81 -13.99 -0.55 -5.18
CA LYS A 81 -14.88 -1.59 -5.73
C LYS A 81 -14.42 -3.00 -5.33
N THR A 82 -13.14 -3.31 -5.50
CA THR A 82 -12.53 -4.61 -5.15
C THR A 82 -12.71 -4.95 -3.68
N LEU A 83 -12.65 -3.96 -2.80
CA LEU A 83 -12.81 -4.13 -1.35
C LEU A 83 -14.26 -3.94 -0.86
N GLY A 84 -15.22 -3.71 -1.76
CA GLY A 84 -16.62 -3.46 -1.38
C GLY A 84 -16.82 -2.21 -0.53
N LEU A 85 -15.93 -1.22 -0.64
CA LEU A 85 -15.93 0.01 0.16
C LEU A 85 -16.71 1.12 -0.54
N LYS A 86 -17.52 1.87 0.23
CA LYS A 86 -18.25 3.04 -0.29
C LYS A 86 -17.30 4.22 -0.42
N LYS A 87 -17.30 4.86 -1.59
CA LYS A 87 -16.46 6.02 -1.88
C LYS A 87 -16.74 7.16 -0.90
N ARG A 88 -15.68 7.66 -0.27
CA ARG A 88 -15.66 8.90 0.54
C ARG A 88 -14.38 9.67 0.21
N ARG A 89 -14.30 10.95 0.57
CA ARG A 89 -13.05 11.71 0.49
C ARG A 89 -12.12 11.26 1.62
N GLY A 90 -10.81 11.21 1.36
CA GLY A 90 -9.82 10.83 2.37
C GLY A 90 -9.74 9.33 2.64
N VAL A 91 -9.31 9.01 3.86
CA VAL A 91 -9.23 7.63 4.37
C VAL A 91 -10.62 7.01 4.45
N VAL A 92 -10.77 5.80 3.91
CA VAL A 92 -12.03 5.05 3.90
C VAL A 92 -11.92 3.82 4.79
N GLU A 93 -12.75 3.75 5.82
CA GLU A 93 -12.87 2.57 6.68
C GLU A 93 -14.06 1.71 6.29
N GLY A 94 -13.90 0.40 6.39
CA GLY A 94 -14.99 -0.56 6.23
C GLY A 94 -14.62 -1.96 6.70
N LYS A 95 -15.42 -2.94 6.28
CA LYS A 95 -15.18 -4.35 6.55
C LYS A 95 -15.07 -5.12 5.24
N PHE A 96 -14.10 -6.03 5.17
CA PHE A 96 -13.94 -6.98 4.08
C PHE A 96 -13.67 -8.36 4.68
N ASN A 97 -14.52 -9.35 4.35
CA ASN A 97 -14.45 -10.71 4.89
C ASN A 97 -14.27 -10.76 6.43
N GLY A 98 -15.07 -9.96 7.16
CA GLY A 98 -15.03 -9.89 8.63
C GLY A 98 -13.85 -9.12 9.22
N LYS A 99 -12.89 -8.63 8.41
CA LYS A 99 -11.73 -7.85 8.84
C LYS A 99 -12.00 -6.36 8.70
N LYS A 100 -11.52 -5.55 9.64
CA LYS A 100 -11.53 -4.08 9.49
C LYS A 100 -10.48 -3.69 8.44
N VAL A 101 -10.89 -3.00 7.39
CA VAL A 101 -10.01 -2.49 6.34
C VAL A 101 -10.03 -0.97 6.36
N ILE A 102 -8.84 -0.38 6.28
CA ILE A 102 -8.62 1.06 6.26
C ILE A 102 -7.87 1.38 4.96
N LEU A 103 -8.60 1.81 3.93
CA LEU A 103 -8.01 2.27 2.68
C LEU A 103 -7.48 3.69 2.90
N CYS A 104 -6.15 3.82 2.90
CA CYS A 104 -5.46 5.08 3.08
C CYS A 104 -5.45 5.89 1.77
N GLU A 105 -5.09 7.16 1.87
CA GLU A 105 -4.80 7.96 0.68
C GLU A 105 -3.51 7.46 -0.01
N PRO A 106 -3.38 7.61 -1.34
CA PRO A 106 -2.11 7.42 -2.02
C PRO A 106 -1.05 8.39 -1.52
N ILE A 107 0.20 7.94 -1.56
CA ILE A 107 1.32 8.67 -0.95
C ILE A 107 1.70 9.97 -1.69
N GLY A 108 1.27 10.18 -2.93
CA GLY A 108 1.85 11.21 -3.80
C GLY A 108 1.73 12.66 -3.35
N LYS A 109 0.78 12.99 -2.47
CA LYS A 109 0.62 14.34 -1.90
C LYS A 109 1.33 14.50 -0.55
N ASP A 110 1.91 13.43 -0.02
CA ASP A 110 2.59 13.45 1.27
C ASP A 110 3.90 14.24 1.16
N PHE A 111 4.21 15.03 2.18
CA PHE A 111 5.43 15.84 2.25
C PHE A 111 6.71 14.98 2.15
N PHE A 112 6.65 13.70 2.54
CA PHE A 112 7.76 12.75 2.35
C PHE A 112 8.07 12.48 0.88
N VAL A 113 7.10 12.61 -0.04
CA VAL A 113 7.37 12.52 -1.48
C VAL A 113 8.16 13.74 -1.94
N THR A 114 7.82 14.94 -1.47
CA THR A 114 8.62 16.16 -1.70
C THR A 114 10.04 16.00 -1.15
N CYS A 115 10.17 15.47 0.08
CA CYS A 115 11.47 15.18 0.67
C CYS A 115 12.26 14.14 -0.15
N ALA A 116 11.61 13.11 -0.70
CA ALA A 116 12.25 12.12 -1.55
C ALA A 116 12.77 12.73 -2.87
N ILE A 117 12.02 13.68 -3.46
CA ILE A 117 12.46 14.44 -4.63
C ILE A 117 13.72 15.26 -4.29
N LEU A 118 13.71 16.00 -3.18
CA LEU A 118 14.88 16.75 -2.72
C LEU A 118 16.07 15.82 -2.43
N ASN A 119 15.83 14.66 -1.80
CA ASN A 119 16.91 13.71 -1.53
C ASN A 119 17.45 13.05 -2.80
N ALA A 120 16.70 13.05 -3.91
CA ALA A 120 17.21 12.58 -5.19
C ALA A 120 18.34 13.45 -5.73
N THR A 121 18.32 14.77 -5.44
CA THR A 121 19.36 15.73 -5.83
C THR A 121 20.47 15.83 -4.79
N PHE A 122 20.13 15.95 -3.51
CA PHE A 122 21.10 16.26 -2.45
C PHE A 122 21.69 15.06 -1.73
N LYS A 123 21.11 13.86 -1.87
CA LYS A 123 21.61 12.59 -1.30
C LYS A 123 21.95 12.64 0.21
N PHE A 124 21.15 13.37 1.01
CA PHE A 124 21.38 13.53 2.45
C PHE A 124 21.54 12.22 3.24
N ASN A 125 20.95 11.13 2.75
CA ASN A 125 21.01 9.81 3.38
C ASN A 125 22.14 8.89 2.88
N GLN A 126 22.96 9.35 1.93
CA GLN A 126 24.19 8.69 1.53
C GLN A 126 25.33 9.52 2.11
N LYS A 127 25.66 9.28 3.38
CA LYS A 127 26.97 9.68 3.87
C LYS A 127 28.02 8.83 3.14
N CYS A 128 29.06 9.47 2.63
CA CYS A 128 30.28 8.80 2.17
C CYS A 128 30.81 7.83 3.22
#